data_AF-A0A973AUQ5-F1
#
_entry.id   AF-A0A973AUQ5-F1
#
_cell.length_a   1.000
_cell.length_b   1.000
_cell.length_c   1.000
_cell.angle_alpha   90.00
_cell.angle_beta   90.00
_cell.angle_gamma   90.00
#
_symmetry.space_group_name_H-M   'P 1'
#
loop_
_entity.id
_entity.type
_entity.pdbx_description
1 polymer ?
#
loop_
_entity_poly.entity_id
_entity_poly.type
_entity_poly.pdbx_seq_one_letter_code
_entity_poly.pdbx_strand_id
1 'polypeptide(L)'
;PIFALVLIILIFIKLQDDQMLTSVALTTIFSGAMGNLLDRIKYSYVIDFLQIHWKEKIILPAFNIADISILVGVILMFLNTLKQNGRGRREKGI
;
A
#
# COMPACT_ATOMS: atom_id res chain seq x y z
N PRO A 1 -1.94 4.80 -11.50
CA PRO A 1 -1.24 3.51 -11.22
C PRO A 1 0.23 3.49 -11.67
N ILE A 2 0.55 3.86 -12.92
CA ILE A 2 1.93 3.77 -13.45
C ILE A 2 2.92 4.60 -12.62
N PHE A 3 2.60 5.86 -12.32
CA PHE A 3 3.44 6.70 -11.46
C PHE A 3 3.65 6.10 -10.06
N ALA A 4 2.60 5.54 -9.46
CA ALA A 4 2.68 4.88 -8.15
C ALA A 4 3.58 3.63 -8.20
N LEU A 5 3.46 2.80 -9.26
CA LEU A 5 4.32 1.64 -9.48
C LEU A 5 5.79 2.03 -9.61
N VAL A 6 6.09 3.07 -10.40
CA VAL A 6 7.46 3.59 -10.55
C VAL A 6 8.00 4.05 -9.19
N LEU A 7 7.22 4.79 -8.41
CA LEU A 7 7.62 5.23 -7.08
C LEU A 7 7.89 4.04 -6.13
N ILE A 8 7.01 3.03 -6.12
CA ILE A 8 7.16 1.83 -5.30
C ILE A 8 8.44 1.08 -5.67
N ILE A 9 8.72 0.90 -6.96
CA ILE A 9 9.93 0.22 -7.45
C ILE A 9 11.19 0.97 -7.01
N LEU A 10 11.19 2.31 -7.12
CA LEU A 10 12.32 3.13 -6.67
C LEU A 10 12.55 3.01 -5.16
N ILE A 11 11.49 2.95 -4.36
CA ILE A 11 11.57 2.72 -2.91
C ILE A 11 12.08 1.31 -2.62
N PHE A 12 11.63 0.30 -3.36
CA PHE A 12 12.03 -1.09 -3.21
C PHE A 12 13.53 -1.29 -3.46
N ILE A 13 14.07 -0.66 -4.51
CA ILE A 13 15.50 -0.73 -4.86
C ILE A 13 16.39 -0.07 -3.78
N LYS A 14 15.85 0.90 -3.03
CA LYS A 14 16.57 1.56 -1.93
C LYS A 14 16.48 0.84 -0.59
N LEU A 15 15.80 -0.30 -0.52
CA LEU A 15 15.58 -1.02 0.73
C LEU A 15 16.82 -1.85 1.11
N GLN A 16 17.25 -1.76 2.38
CA GLN A 16 18.32 -2.59 2.95
C GLN A 16 17.76 -3.87 3.60
N ASP A 17 18.57 -4.94 3.60
CA ASP A 17 18.16 -6.35 3.74
C ASP A 17 17.48 -6.78 5.05
N ASP A 18 17.54 -6.00 6.15
CA ASP A 18 17.04 -6.44 7.47
C ASP A 18 15.64 -5.92 7.85
N GLN A 19 14.73 -5.80 6.88
CA GLN A 19 13.39 -5.24 7.13
C GLN A 19 12.25 -6.11 6.59
N MET A 20 12.11 -7.34 7.10
CA MET A 20 11.02 -8.27 6.73
C MET A 20 9.63 -7.60 6.70
N LEU A 21 9.32 -6.77 7.71
CA LEU A 21 8.03 -6.06 7.76
C LEU A 21 7.88 -5.05 6.62
N THR A 22 8.96 -4.38 6.21
CA THR A 22 8.96 -3.49 5.05
C THR A 22 8.82 -4.27 3.75
N SER A 23 9.48 -5.42 3.62
CA SER A 23 9.34 -6.29 2.44
C SER A 23 7.90 -6.80 2.28
N VAL A 24 7.26 -7.24 3.37
CA VAL A 24 5.84 -7.64 3.36
C VAL A 24 4.95 -6.46 2.98
N ALA A 25 5.21 -5.27 3.56
CA ALA A 25 4.43 -4.08 3.26
C ALA A 25 4.53 -3.71 1.78
N LEU A 26 5.74 -3.63 1.23
CA LEU A 26 5.98 -3.29 -0.17
C LEU A 26 5.41 -4.33 -1.14
N THR A 27 5.54 -5.62 -0.83
CA THR A 27 4.98 -6.69 -1.67
C THR A 27 3.45 -6.59 -1.72
N THR A 28 2.81 -6.26 -0.59
CA THR A 28 1.36 -6.04 -0.50
C THR A 28 0.91 -4.80 -1.30
N ILE A 29 1.69 -3.70 -1.27
CA ILE A 29 1.39 -2.53 -2.11
C ILE A 29 1.58 -2.88 -3.59
N PHE A 30 2.67 -3.57 -3.93
CA PHE A 30 3.00 -3.95 -5.29
C PHE A 30 1.94 -4.86 -5.91
N SER A 31 1.45 -5.87 -5.18
CA SER A 31 0.42 -6.78 -5.67
C SER A 31 -0.89 -6.04 -5.99
N GLY A 32 -1.32 -5.09 -5.14
CA GLY A 32 -2.50 -4.27 -5.41
C GLY A 32 -2.29 -3.34 -6.62
N ALA A 33 -1.14 -2.67 -6.70
CA ALA A 33 -0.82 -1.81 -7.84
C ALA A 33 -0.74 -2.59 -9.16
N MET A 34 -0.23 -3.83 -9.13
CA MET A 34 -0.21 -4.74 -10.26
C MET A 34 -1.62 -5.18 -10.67
N GLY A 35 -2.51 -5.49 -9.72
CA GLY A 35 -3.91 -5.83 -10.02
C GLY A 35 -4.63 -4.70 -10.78
N ASN A 36 -4.53 -3.47 -10.28
CA ASN A 36 -5.10 -2.29 -10.95
C ASN A 36 -4.44 -1.98 -12.31
N LEU A 37 -3.18 -2.38 -12.52
CA LEU A 37 -2.52 -2.26 -13.83
C LEU A 37 -3.04 -3.32 -14.80
N LEU A 38 -3.18 -4.58 -14.38
CA LEU A 38 -3.69 -5.67 -15.20
C LEU A 38 -5.11 -5.38 -15.70
N ASP A 39 -5.97 -4.83 -14.83
CA ASP A 39 -7.30 -4.38 -15.23
C ASP A 39 -7.24 -3.35 -16.35
N ARG A 40 -6.35 -2.36 -16.24
CA ARG A 40 -6.19 -1.33 -17.28
C ARG A 40 -5.59 -1.87 -18.58
N ILE A 41 -4.69 -2.84 -18.51
CA ILE A 41 -4.15 -3.49 -19.71
C ILE A 41 -5.25 -4.27 -20.43
N LYS A 42 -6.12 -4.96 -19.67
CA LYS A 42 -7.15 -5.83 -20.25
C LYS A 42 -8.42 -5.09 -20.66
N TYR A 43 -8.81 -4.05 -19.91
CA TYR A 43 -10.10 -3.39 -20.04
C TYR A 43 -10.00 -1.87 -20.27
N SER A 44 -8.81 -1.26 -20.22
CA SER A 44 -8.59 0.21 -20.28
C SER A 44 -9.07 1.01 -19.05
N TYR A 45 -9.77 0.38 -18.11
CA TYR A 45 -10.20 0.97 -16.83
C TYR A 45 -9.99 -0.02 -15.67
N VAL A 46 -10.22 0.45 -14.44
CA VAL A 46 -10.15 -0.38 -13.22
C VAL A 46 -11.55 -0.81 -12.82
N ILE A 47 -11.72 -2.08 -12.42
CA ILE A 47 -13.03 -2.60 -12.04
C ILE A 47 -13.24 -2.41 -10.54
N ASP A 48 -14.02 -1.39 -10.18
CA ASP A 48 -14.45 -1.15 -8.80
C ASP A 48 -15.77 -1.87 -8.53
N PHE A 49 -15.76 -2.85 -7.61
CA PHE A 49 -16.92 -3.72 -7.35
C PHE A 49 -17.45 -3.63 -5.92
N LEU A 50 -16.74 -2.97 -5.00
CA LEU A 50 -17.21 -2.73 -3.64
C LEU A 50 -17.64 -1.28 -3.50
N GLN A 51 -18.90 -1.04 -3.14
CA GLN A 51 -19.40 0.29 -2.79
C GLN A 51 -20.05 0.22 -1.42
N ILE A 52 -19.46 0.90 -0.43
CA ILE A 52 -20.02 0.98 0.91
C ILE A 52 -20.88 2.23 0.98
N HIS A 53 -22.10 2.08 1.48
CA HIS A 53 -23.01 3.20 1.74
C HIS A 53 -23.74 3.03 3.06
N TRP A 54 -24.10 4.15 3.67
CA TRP A 54 -24.97 4.20 4.84
C TRP A 54 -26.22 5.00 4.50
N LYS A 55 -27.30 4.25 4.21
CA LYS A 55 -28.55 4.79 3.67
C LYS A 55 -28.23 5.67 2.44
N GLU A 56 -28.96 6.77 2.29
CA GLU A 56 -28.70 7.78 1.26
C GLU A 56 -27.77 8.91 1.74
N LYS A 57 -27.32 8.88 3.00
CA LYS A 57 -26.57 10.00 3.59
C LYS A 57 -25.07 9.94 3.33
N ILE A 58 -24.51 8.75 3.24
CA ILE A 58 -23.08 8.56 3.05
C ILE A 58 -22.89 7.49 1.98
N ILE A 59 -22.28 7.86 0.88
CA ILE A 59 -21.87 6.94 -0.18
C ILE A 59 -20.36 7.09 -0.28
N LEU A 60 -19.64 6.04 0.11
CA LEU A 60 -18.20 6.00 -0.09
C LEU A 60 -17.93 5.75 -1.59
N PRO A 61 -16.82 6.30 -2.12
CA PRO A 61 -16.35 5.92 -3.44
C PRO A 61 -16.24 4.41 -3.56
N ALA A 62 -16.57 3.88 -4.74
CA ALA A 62 -16.36 2.47 -5.00
C ALA A 62 -14.85 2.15 -4.98
N PHE A 63 -14.50 0.94 -4.56
CA PHE A 63 -13.13 0.47 -4.46
C PHE A 63 -13.07 -1.03 -4.75
N ASN A 64 -11.86 -1.57 -4.85
CA ASN A 64 -11.63 -2.98 -5.13
C ASN A 64 -10.60 -3.62 -4.16
N ILE A 65 -10.31 -4.91 -4.36
CA ILE A 65 -9.33 -5.64 -3.54
C ILE A 65 -7.91 -5.09 -3.71
N ALA A 66 -7.55 -4.58 -4.90
CA ALA A 66 -6.25 -3.98 -5.12
C ALA A 66 -6.05 -2.71 -4.27
N ASP A 67 -7.09 -1.88 -4.12
CA ASP A 67 -7.06 -0.70 -3.25
C ASP A 67 -6.92 -1.08 -1.78
N ILE A 68 -7.62 -2.12 -1.33
CA ILE A 68 -7.47 -2.66 0.03
C ILE A 68 -6.05 -3.16 0.26
N SER A 69 -5.46 -3.88 -0.70
CA SER A 69 -4.08 -4.37 -0.61
C SER A 69 -3.10 -3.20 -0.45
N ILE A 70 -3.24 -2.16 -1.28
CA ILE A 70 -2.43 -0.95 -1.18
C ILE A 70 -2.59 -0.30 0.21
N LEU A 71 -3.83 -0.15 0.70
CA LEU A 71 -4.10 0.44 2.01
C LEU A 71 -3.43 -0.35 3.15
N VAL A 72 -3.56 -1.68 3.14
CA VAL A 72 -2.95 -2.56 4.15
C VAL A 72 -1.43 -2.43 4.12
N GLY A 73 -0.82 -2.45 2.93
CA GLY A 73 0.63 -2.29 2.79
C GLY A 73 1.14 -0.93 3.29
N VAL A 74 0.41 0.15 3.01
CA VAL A 74 0.74 1.49 3.53
C VAL A 74 0.63 1.54 5.06
N ILE A 75 -0.40 0.92 5.65
CA ILE A 75 -0.54 0.81 7.11
C ILE A 75 0.65 0.05 7.71
N LEU A 76 1.07 -1.06 7.10
CA LEU A 76 2.23 -1.83 7.56
C LEU A 76 3.53 -1.00 7.49
N MET A 77 3.76 -0.24 6.41
CA MET A 77 4.90 0.68 6.30
C MET A 77 4.86 1.76 7.40
N PHE A 78 3.69 2.34 7.65
CA PHE A 78 3.51 3.35 8.68
C PHE A 78 3.82 2.81 10.08
N LEU A 79 3.25 1.65 10.43
CA LEU A 79 3.51 0.96 11.71
C LEU A 79 4.98 0.60 11.87
N ASN A 80 5.63 0.13 10.81
CA ASN A 80 7.06 -0.16 10.84
C ASN A 80 7.90 1.10 11.11
N THR A 81 7.55 2.22 10.50
CA THR A 81 8.23 3.51 10.72
C THR A 81 8.09 3.98 12.17
N LEU A 82 6.90 3.86 12.77
CA LEU A 82 6.68 4.18 14.19
C LEU A 82 7.53 3.27 15.11
N LYS A 83 7.63 1.98 14.81
CA LYS A 83 8.44 1.02 15.57
C LYS A 83 9.94 1.34 15.49
N GLN A 84 10.46 1.71 14.32
CA GLN A 84 11.86 2.08 14.14
C GLN A 84 12.21 3.38 14.88
N ASN A 85 11.34 4.39 14.81
CA ASN A 85 11.53 5.67 15.52
C ASN A 85 11.56 5.48 17.06
N GLY A 86 10.76 4.55 17.60
CA GLY A 86 10.79 4.21 19.03
C GLY A 86 12.08 3.53 19.47
N ARG A 87 12.68 2.67 18.62
CA ARG A 87 13.96 1.99 18.89
C ARG A 87 15.14 2.96 18.88
N GLY A 88 15.23 3.83 17.86
CA GLY A 88 16.30 4.83 17.76
C GLY A 88 16.32 5.88 18.88
N ARG A 89 15.18 6.10 19.57
CA ARG A 89 15.12 6.95 20.78
C ARG A 89 15.62 6.24 22.05
N ARG A 90 15.45 4.92 22.16
CA ARG A 90 15.92 4.15 23.33
C ARG A 90 17.45 3.98 23.33
N GLU A 91 18.06 3.84 22.16
CA GLU A 91 19.52 3.71 22.03
C GLU A 91 20.28 5.03 22.26
N LYS A 92 19.65 6.18 22.03
CA LYS A 92 20.25 7.50 22.26
C LYS A 92 20.00 8.06 23.67
N GLY A 93 19.27 7.34 24.51
CA GLY A 93 18.88 7.76 25.86
C GLY A 93 19.61 7.04 26.99
N ILE A 94 20.73 6.35 26.69
CA ILE A 94 21.62 5.71 27.66
C ILE A 94 23.00 6.37 27.56
#